data_AF-A0ABD7MPP9-F1
#
_entry.id   AF-A0ABD7MPP9-F1
#
_cell.length_a   1.000
_cell.length_b   1.000
_cell.length_c   1.000
_cell.angle_alpha   90.00
_cell.angle_beta   90.00
_cell.angle_gamma   90.00
#
_symmetry.space_group_name_H-M   'P 1'
#
loop_
_entity.id
_entity.type
_entity.pdbx_description
1 polymer ?
#
loop_
_entity_poly.entity_id
_entity_poly.type
_entity_poly.pdbx_seq_one_letter_code
_entity_poly.pdbx_strand_id
1 'polypeptide(L)'
;MLDKIRNLDCSAKFTEHNFVSSEYTDSTGRKLPMYQITKNGFVFLVMGFTGKKAAAFKEAYIAEFDRMEAELRQNNTPPADKMIPGDGRTLVVHFDKFGNVEFTETVPDGALVCPLETFRFYLEKQGWTLVNRGAIKNMTVEQLLLRCTGNSGHYHLFFF
;
A
#
# COMPACT_ATOMS: atom_id res chain seq x y z
N MET A 1 11.33 -21.55 25.25
CA MET A 1 10.32 -20.76 24.49
C MET A 1 9.75 -19.63 25.34
N LEU A 2 9.29 -19.91 26.56
CA LEU A 2 8.84 -18.88 27.51
C LEU A 2 9.92 -17.82 27.79
N ASP A 3 11.18 -18.23 27.93
CA ASP A 3 12.29 -17.28 28.12
C ASP A 3 12.54 -16.38 26.90
N LYS A 4 12.20 -16.84 25.69
CA LYS A 4 12.28 -15.99 24.50
C LYS A 4 11.18 -14.93 24.52
N ILE A 5 9.97 -15.29 24.95
CA ILE A 5 8.84 -14.33 25.08
C ILE A 5 9.15 -13.25 26.13
N ARG A 6 9.81 -13.63 27.24
CA ARG A 6 10.18 -12.70 28.32
C ARG A 6 11.29 -11.72 27.93
N ASN A 7 12.12 -12.08 26.95
CA ASN A 7 13.26 -11.28 26.50
C ASN A 7 13.09 -10.83 25.04
N LEU A 8 11.86 -10.60 24.59
CA LEU A 8 11.61 -10.07 23.25
C LEU A 8 12.10 -8.63 23.15
N ASP A 9 12.89 -8.36 22.12
CA ASP A 9 13.29 -7.01 21.76
C ASP A 9 12.18 -6.33 20.95
N CYS A 10 11.11 -5.94 21.63
CA CYS A 10 9.98 -5.20 21.06
C CYS A 10 9.33 -4.28 22.09
N SER A 11 8.45 -3.38 21.65
CA SER A 11 7.78 -2.43 22.54
C SER A 11 6.90 -3.13 23.58
N ALA A 12 6.84 -2.57 24.80
CA ALA A 12 5.96 -3.07 25.87
C ALA A 12 4.51 -3.21 25.41
N LYS A 13 4.00 -2.21 24.67
CA LYS A 13 2.66 -2.24 24.07
C LYS A 13 2.46 -3.48 23.19
N PHE A 14 3.43 -3.82 22.33
CA PHE A 14 3.33 -5.00 21.48
C PHE A 14 3.32 -6.28 22.31
N THR A 15 4.19 -6.37 23.32
CA THR A 15 4.27 -7.55 24.19
C THR A 15 2.96 -7.78 24.95
N GLU A 16 2.42 -6.75 25.60
CA GLU A 16 1.19 -6.82 26.39
C GLU A 16 -0.03 -7.26 25.57
N HIS A 17 -0.16 -6.81 24.31
CA HIS A 17 -1.31 -7.13 23.46
C HIS A 17 -1.20 -8.50 22.78
N ASN A 18 0.02 -9.02 22.58
CA ASN A 18 0.24 -10.22 21.77
C ASN A 18 0.69 -11.43 22.60
N PHE A 19 1.13 -11.22 23.85
CA PHE A 19 1.61 -12.26 24.76
C PHE A 19 1.06 -12.04 26.17
N VAL A 20 -0.15 -12.56 26.42
CA VAL A 20 -0.83 -12.41 27.73
C VAL A 20 -0.42 -13.56 28.64
N SER A 21 0.17 -13.24 29.79
CA SER A 21 0.55 -14.25 30.80
C SER A 21 -0.68 -14.96 31.36
N SER A 22 -0.61 -16.28 31.47
CA SER A 22 -1.68 -17.13 31.98
C SER A 22 -1.10 -18.37 32.66
N GLU A 23 -1.95 -19.26 33.15
CA GLU A 23 -1.56 -20.51 33.80
C GLU A 23 -2.40 -21.66 33.26
N TYR A 24 -1.82 -22.85 33.19
CA TYR A 24 -2.56 -24.09 32.96
C TYR A 24 -2.33 -25.08 34.08
N THR A 25 -3.30 -25.95 34.30
CA THR A 25 -3.18 -27.07 35.25
C THR A 25 -2.73 -28.31 34.48
N ASP A 26 -1.63 -28.91 34.91
CA ASP A 26 -1.13 -30.16 34.34
C ASP A 26 -1.92 -31.39 34.86
N SER A 27 -1.61 -32.57 34.31
CA SER A 27 -2.25 -33.83 34.72
C SER A 27 -1.96 -34.24 36.17
N THR A 28 -1.02 -33.58 36.85
CA THR A 28 -0.68 -33.79 38.25
C THR A 28 -1.35 -32.79 39.19
N GLY A 29 -2.13 -31.85 38.64
CA GLY A 29 -2.82 -30.79 39.39
C GLY A 29 -1.96 -29.56 39.67
N ARG A 30 -0.74 -29.47 39.14
CA ARG A 30 0.16 -28.33 39.35
C ARG A 30 -0.21 -27.20 38.38
N LYS A 31 -0.19 -25.96 38.86
CA LYS A 31 -0.33 -24.76 38.02
C LYS A 31 1.03 -24.37 37.45
N LEU A 32 1.11 -24.27 36.13
CA LEU A 32 2.33 -23.91 35.40
C LEU A 32 2.09 -22.67 34.53
N PRO A 33 3.09 -21.77 34.41
CA PRO A 33 2.95 -20.56 33.62
C PRO A 33 2.88 -20.87 32.13
N MET A 34 2.05 -20.11 31.42
CA MET A 34 1.95 -20.13 29.96
C MET A 34 1.64 -18.73 29.42
N TYR A 35 1.64 -18.59 28.10
CA TYR A 35 1.16 -17.38 27.44
C TYR A 35 0.02 -17.72 26.48
N GLN A 36 -1.01 -16.88 26.48
CA GLN A 36 -1.94 -16.79 25.37
C GLN A 36 -1.30 -15.89 24.30
N ILE A 37 -1.22 -16.38 23.08
CA ILE A 37 -0.50 -15.73 21.99
C ILE A 37 -1.47 -15.44 20.85
N THR A 38 -1.46 -14.21 20.35
CA THR A 38 -2.27 -13.83 19.17
C THR A 38 -1.61 -14.32 17.88
N LYS A 39 -2.32 -14.24 16.76
CA LYS A 39 -1.74 -14.48 15.43
C LYS A 39 -0.48 -13.63 15.20
N ASN A 40 -0.52 -12.35 15.55
CA ASN A 40 0.60 -11.43 15.34
C ASN A 40 1.80 -11.77 16.24
N GLY A 41 1.56 -12.15 17.50
CA GLY A 41 2.60 -12.66 18.39
C GLY A 41 3.25 -13.93 17.86
N PHE A 42 2.45 -14.86 17.32
CA PHE A 42 2.96 -16.09 16.71
C PHE A 42 3.81 -15.79 15.46
N VAL A 43 3.32 -14.97 14.54
CA VAL A 43 4.07 -14.57 13.34
C VAL A 43 5.40 -13.93 13.73
N PHE A 44 5.41 -13.02 14.71
CA PHE A 44 6.62 -12.39 15.23
C PHE A 44 7.66 -13.41 15.72
N LEU A 45 7.22 -14.43 16.48
CA LEU A 45 8.11 -15.51 16.93
C LEU A 45 8.69 -16.32 15.77
N VAL A 46 7.85 -16.69 14.79
CA VAL A 46 8.30 -17.51 13.65
C VAL A 46 9.34 -16.80 12.81
N MET A 47 9.25 -15.47 12.66
CA MET A 47 10.24 -14.68 11.94
C MET A 47 11.65 -14.83 12.54
N GLY A 48 11.76 -14.89 13.88
CA GLY A 48 13.02 -15.10 14.60
C GLY A 48 13.47 -16.56 14.74
N PHE A 49 12.69 -17.54 14.26
CA PHE A 49 13.04 -18.96 14.34
C PHE A 49 13.72 -19.48 13.06
N THR A 50 14.57 -20.49 13.24
CA THR A 50 15.26 -21.18 12.15
C THR A 50 14.71 -22.61 11.98
N GLY A 51 15.03 -23.24 10.84
CA GLY A 51 14.64 -24.62 10.52
C GLY A 51 13.52 -24.75 9.47
N LYS A 52 13.34 -25.96 8.93
CA LYS A 52 12.48 -26.23 7.76
C LYS A 52 11.03 -25.78 7.93
N LYS A 53 10.43 -26.04 9.09
CA LYS A 53 9.03 -25.63 9.37
C LYS A 53 8.87 -24.10 9.44
N ALA A 54 9.82 -23.42 10.06
CA ALA A 54 9.81 -21.95 10.13
C ALA A 54 10.05 -21.33 8.75
N ALA A 55 10.93 -21.92 7.93
CA ALA A 55 11.15 -21.50 6.55
C ALA A 55 9.87 -21.65 5.70
N ALA A 56 9.22 -22.81 5.74
CA ALA A 56 7.98 -23.05 5.00
C ALA A 56 6.86 -22.07 5.40
N PHE A 57 6.73 -21.77 6.69
CA PHE A 57 5.76 -20.76 7.14
C PHE A 57 6.11 -19.35 6.63
N LYS A 58 7.39 -18.97 6.66
CA LYS A 58 7.86 -17.67 6.16
C LYS A 58 7.59 -17.52 4.67
N GLU A 59 7.89 -18.53 3.87
CA GLU A 59 7.59 -18.56 2.43
C GLU A 59 6.09 -18.42 2.16
N ALA A 60 5.26 -19.19 2.87
CA ALA A 60 3.80 -19.10 2.73
C ALA A 60 3.25 -17.72 3.13
N TYR A 61 3.79 -17.11 4.19
CA TYR A 61 3.40 -15.77 4.62
C TYR A 61 3.79 -14.70 3.59
N ILE A 62 4.98 -14.80 2.99
CA ILE A 62 5.44 -13.90 1.92
C ILE A 62 4.55 -14.06 0.68
N ALA A 63 4.29 -15.29 0.23
CA ALA A 63 3.45 -15.55 -0.92
C ALA A 63 2.03 -14.98 -0.76
N GLU A 64 1.46 -15.09 0.44
CA GLU A 64 0.15 -14.52 0.72
C GLU A 64 0.17 -12.99 0.78
N PHE A 65 1.25 -12.39 1.28
CA PHE A 65 1.46 -10.95 1.24
C PHE A 65 1.54 -10.43 -0.19
N ASP A 66 2.34 -11.07 -1.05
CA ASP A 66 2.49 -10.70 -2.46
C ASP A 66 1.17 -10.86 -3.23
N ARG A 67 0.39 -11.91 -2.92
CA ARG A 67 -0.96 -12.12 -3.46
C ARG A 67 -1.89 -10.96 -3.11
N MET A 68 -1.94 -10.57 -1.83
CA MET A 68 -2.75 -9.44 -1.37
C MET A 68 -2.27 -8.11 -1.97
N GLU A 69 -0.96 -7.90 -2.08
CA GLU A 69 -0.40 -6.71 -2.73
C GLU A 69 -0.84 -6.63 -4.20
N ALA A 70 -0.76 -7.74 -4.94
CA ALA A 70 -1.20 -7.82 -6.32
C ALA A 70 -2.70 -7.53 -6.48
N GLU A 71 -3.55 -8.08 -5.60
CA GLU A 71 -4.99 -7.79 -5.59
C GLU A 71 -5.27 -6.31 -5.34
N LEU A 72 -4.60 -5.69 -4.36
CA LEU A 72 -4.75 -4.26 -4.10
C LEU A 72 -4.28 -3.41 -5.28
N ARG A 73 -3.19 -3.79 -5.95
CA ARG A 73 -2.72 -3.11 -7.17
C ARG A 73 -3.74 -3.23 -8.32
N GLN A 74 -4.40 -4.37 -8.46
CA GLN A 74 -5.46 -4.56 -9.45
C GLN A 74 -6.71 -3.73 -9.10
N ASN A 75 -7.14 -3.73 -7.85
CA ASN A 75 -8.33 -2.99 -7.40
C ASN A 75 -8.11 -1.47 -7.36
N ASN A 76 -6.87 -1.02 -7.18
CA ASN A 76 -6.48 0.38 -7.32
C ASN A 76 -6.16 0.78 -8.76
N THR A 77 -6.33 -0.12 -9.74
CA THR A 77 -6.37 0.29 -11.14
C THR A 77 -7.65 1.11 -11.35
N PRO A 78 -7.55 2.40 -11.68
CA PRO A 78 -8.73 3.19 -12.00
C PRO A 78 -9.47 2.48 -13.14
N PRO A 79 -10.79 2.30 -13.05
CA PRO A 79 -11.52 1.61 -14.10
C PRO A 79 -11.22 2.27 -15.44
N ALA A 80 -10.78 1.50 -16.44
CA ALA A 80 -10.58 1.99 -17.81
C ALA A 80 -11.85 2.63 -18.39
N ASP A 81 -13.01 2.27 -17.83
CA ASP A 81 -14.34 2.82 -18.11
C ASP A 81 -14.53 4.30 -17.72
N LYS A 82 -13.54 4.92 -17.07
CA LYS A 82 -13.55 6.37 -16.75
C LYS A 82 -12.82 7.23 -17.79
N MET A 83 -12.36 6.65 -18.90
CA MET A 83 -11.78 7.39 -20.01
C MET A 83 -12.82 7.57 -21.11
N ILE A 84 -13.21 8.80 -21.39
CA ILE A 84 -14.18 9.15 -22.43
C ILE A 84 -13.39 9.66 -23.64
N PRO A 85 -13.42 8.96 -24.79
CA PRO A 85 -12.76 9.43 -25.99
C PRO A 85 -13.51 10.62 -26.61
N GLY A 86 -12.75 11.59 -27.09
CA GLY A 86 -13.28 12.63 -27.96
C GLY A 86 -13.66 12.06 -29.31
N ASP A 87 -14.91 12.30 -29.70
CA ASP A 87 -15.53 11.93 -30.96
C ASP A 87 -16.07 13.15 -31.73
N GLY A 88 -15.54 14.34 -31.40
CA GLY A 88 -16.00 15.63 -31.91
C GLY A 88 -17.36 16.08 -31.37
N ARG A 89 -18.04 15.26 -30.55
CA ARG A 89 -19.32 15.58 -29.90
C ARG A 89 -19.24 15.61 -28.38
N THR A 90 -18.21 15.00 -27.82
CA THR A 90 -17.90 15.05 -26.40
C THR A 90 -17.56 16.47 -25.96
N LEU A 91 -18.20 16.95 -24.89
CA LEU A 91 -17.97 18.27 -24.31
C LEU A 91 -17.43 18.15 -22.88
N VAL A 92 -16.42 18.94 -22.53
CA VAL A 92 -16.04 19.20 -21.14
C VAL A 92 -16.78 20.45 -20.68
N VAL A 93 -17.51 20.35 -19.58
CA VAL A 93 -18.25 21.45 -18.97
C VAL A 93 -17.50 21.92 -17.73
N HIS A 94 -17.09 23.17 -17.73
CA HIS A 94 -16.48 23.83 -16.57
C HIS A 94 -17.57 24.50 -15.76
N PHE A 95 -17.56 24.26 -14.46
CA PHE A 95 -18.49 24.86 -13.52
C PHE A 95 -17.77 25.90 -12.66
N ASP A 96 -18.45 27.02 -12.39
CA ASP A 96 -18.00 28.00 -11.42
C ASP A 96 -18.16 27.48 -9.97
N LYS A 97 -17.69 28.28 -9.02
CA LYS A 97 -17.79 27.97 -7.58
C LYS A 97 -19.22 27.87 -7.03
N PHE A 98 -20.22 28.29 -7.79
CA PHE A 98 -21.64 28.22 -7.43
C PHE A 98 -22.36 27.07 -8.16
N GLY A 99 -21.66 26.30 -8.99
CA GLY A 99 -22.21 25.19 -9.76
C GLY A 99 -22.91 25.62 -11.06
N ASN A 100 -22.75 26.87 -11.50
CA ASN A 100 -23.22 27.31 -12.81
C ASN A 100 -22.20 26.93 -13.88
N VAL A 101 -22.65 26.73 -15.11
CA VAL A 101 -21.73 26.51 -16.23
C VAL A 101 -20.93 27.80 -16.47
N GLU A 102 -19.61 27.70 -16.34
CA GLU A 102 -18.67 28.79 -16.62
C GLU A 102 -18.36 28.83 -18.13
N PHE A 103 -18.01 27.68 -18.72
CA PHE A 103 -17.89 27.50 -20.17
C PHE A 103 -17.86 26.01 -20.54
N THR A 104 -17.93 25.72 -21.84
CA THR A 104 -17.81 24.37 -22.39
C THR A 104 -16.79 24.31 -23.51
N GLU A 105 -16.04 23.22 -23.64
CA GLU A 105 -15.13 22.97 -24.76
C GLU A 105 -15.38 21.61 -25.39
N THR A 106 -15.22 21.51 -26.72
CA THR A 106 -15.31 20.25 -27.45
C THR A 106 -13.99 19.49 -27.32
N VAL A 107 -14.09 18.20 -27.00
CA VAL A 107 -12.93 17.31 -26.95
C VAL A 107 -12.54 16.93 -28.38
N PRO A 108 -11.30 17.23 -28.81
CA PRO A 108 -10.84 16.86 -30.15
C PRO A 108 -10.83 15.35 -30.38
N ASP A 109 -10.94 14.95 -31.64
CA ASP A 109 -10.78 13.55 -32.04
C ASP A 109 -9.41 13.00 -31.61
N GLY A 110 -9.41 11.84 -30.98
CA GLY A 110 -8.20 11.19 -30.47
C GLY A 110 -7.70 11.71 -29.12
N ALA A 111 -8.34 12.73 -28.53
CA ALA A 111 -8.12 13.12 -27.14
C ALA A 111 -8.96 12.24 -26.18
N LEU A 112 -8.53 12.15 -24.92
CA LEU A 112 -9.20 11.39 -23.87
C LEU A 112 -9.51 12.30 -22.68
N VAL A 113 -10.73 12.21 -22.16
CA VAL A 113 -11.11 12.83 -20.88
C VAL A 113 -11.08 11.76 -19.80
N CYS A 114 -10.38 11.99 -18.70
CA CYS A 114 -10.37 11.07 -17.57
C CYS A 114 -10.11 11.78 -16.24
N PRO A 115 -10.47 11.18 -15.09
CA PRO A 115 -10.10 11.70 -13.78
C PRO A 115 -8.56 11.75 -13.62
N LEU A 116 -8.08 12.72 -12.82
CA LEU A 116 -6.65 12.90 -12.54
C LEU A 116 -5.96 11.60 -12.07
N GLU A 117 -6.64 10.80 -11.25
CA GLU A 117 -6.11 9.52 -10.75
C GLU A 117 -5.95 8.47 -11.87
N THR A 118 -6.86 8.47 -12.85
CA THR A 118 -6.75 7.60 -14.04
C THR A 118 -5.56 8.01 -14.90
N PHE A 119 -5.40 9.32 -15.11
CA PHE A 119 -4.25 9.87 -15.83
C PHE A 119 -2.92 9.58 -15.12
N ARG A 120 -2.84 9.82 -13.80
CA ARG A 120 -1.65 9.53 -12.98
C ARG A 120 -1.26 8.06 -13.07
N PHE A 121 -2.22 7.15 -12.88
CA PHE A 121 -1.98 5.72 -12.95
C PHE A 121 -1.43 5.29 -14.32
N TYR A 122 -2.02 5.80 -15.41
CA TYR A 122 -1.56 5.50 -16.76
C TYR A 122 -0.10 5.94 -16.96
N LEU A 123 0.25 7.16 -16.54
CA LEU A 123 1.61 7.68 -16.59
C LEU A 123 2.58 6.81 -15.78
N GLU A 124 2.22 6.45 -14.54
CA GLU A 124 3.05 5.63 -13.66
C GLU A 124 3.31 4.23 -14.23
N LYS A 125 2.31 3.59 -14.85
CA LYS A 125 2.49 2.33 -15.58
C LYS A 125 3.51 2.42 -16.72
N GLN A 126 3.62 3.59 -17.35
CA GLN A 126 4.55 3.85 -18.45
C GLN A 126 5.91 4.37 -17.96
N GLY A 127 6.15 4.38 -16.63
CA GLY A 127 7.40 4.90 -16.05
C GLY A 127 7.45 6.43 -15.99
N TRP A 128 6.30 7.10 -15.82
CA TRP A 128 6.23 8.55 -15.67
C TRP A 128 5.63 8.92 -14.33
N THR A 129 6.12 10.00 -13.72
CA THR A 129 5.55 10.53 -12.47
C THR A 129 4.93 11.89 -12.73
N LEU A 130 3.67 12.06 -12.32
CA LEU A 130 2.97 13.34 -12.40
C LEU A 130 3.21 14.16 -11.13
N VAL A 131 3.91 15.29 -11.24
CA VAL A 131 4.24 16.16 -10.10
C VAL A 131 3.73 17.58 -10.32
N ASN A 132 3.02 18.12 -9.33
CA ASN A 132 2.59 19.51 -9.37
C ASN A 132 3.80 20.46 -9.30
N ARG A 133 3.92 21.37 -10.27
CA ARG A 133 5.03 22.32 -10.37
C ARG A 133 5.24 23.18 -9.11
N GLY A 134 4.16 23.59 -8.43
CA GLY A 134 4.23 24.38 -7.19
C GLY A 134 4.82 23.58 -6.03
N ALA A 135 4.54 22.29 -5.96
CA ALA A 135 5.12 21.40 -4.97
C ALA A 135 6.63 21.20 -5.18
N ILE A 136 7.10 21.15 -6.43
CA ILE A 136 8.53 20.99 -6.76
C ILE A 136 9.36 22.15 -6.21
N LYS A 137 8.85 23.38 -6.26
CA LYS A 137 9.58 24.57 -5.79
C LYS A 137 9.98 24.48 -4.31
N ASN A 138 9.25 23.71 -3.52
CA ASN A 138 9.48 23.55 -2.08
C ASN A 138 10.08 22.18 -1.72
N MET A 139 10.49 21.38 -2.71
CA MET A 139 11.05 20.04 -2.50
C MET A 139 12.59 20.05 -2.60
N THR A 140 13.23 19.23 -1.78
CA THR A 140 14.65 18.91 -1.96
C THR A 140 14.84 17.92 -3.11
N VAL A 141 16.06 17.86 -3.66
CA VAL A 141 16.43 16.86 -4.68
C VAL A 141 16.18 15.44 -4.18
N GLU A 142 16.46 15.17 -2.90
CA GLU A 142 16.23 13.85 -2.28
C GLU A 142 14.74 13.50 -2.20
N GLN A 143 13.88 14.46 -1.83
CA GLN A 143 12.43 14.25 -1.80
C GLN A 143 11.86 13.99 -3.19
N LEU A 144 12.42 14.63 -4.22
CA LEU A 144 12.05 14.38 -5.61
C LEU A 144 12.50 12.99 -6.06
N LEU A 145 13.75 12.62 -5.78
CA LEU A 145 14.31 11.31 -6.12
C LEU A 145 13.57 10.16 -5.41
N LEU A 146 13.16 10.34 -4.16
CA LEU A 146 12.37 9.35 -3.42
C LEU A 146 11.02 9.07 -4.09
N ARG A 147 10.37 10.12 -4.65
CA ARG A 147 9.12 9.95 -5.40
C ARG A 147 9.33 9.27 -6.76
N CYS A 148 10.52 9.40 -7.34
CA CYS A 148 10.89 8.82 -8.63
C CYS A 148 11.52 7.43 -8.52
N THR A 149 11.59 6.79 -7.35
CA THR A 149 12.29 5.50 -7.18
C THR A 149 11.35 4.37 -6.77
N GLY A 150 10.03 4.61 -6.79
CA GLY A 150 9.03 3.80 -6.10
C GLY A 150 8.68 2.42 -6.65
N ASN A 151 9.07 1.99 -7.87
CA ASN A 151 8.77 0.62 -8.33
C ASN A 151 9.52 0.09 -9.57
N SER A 152 10.38 0.85 -10.28
CA SER A 152 11.01 0.33 -11.50
C SER A 152 12.33 1.00 -11.96
N GLY A 153 12.97 1.81 -11.12
CA GLY A 153 14.34 2.31 -11.38
C GLY A 153 14.51 3.34 -12.49
N HIS A 154 13.49 3.61 -13.32
CA HIS A 154 13.53 4.65 -14.35
C HIS A 154 12.18 5.36 -14.44
N TYR A 155 12.13 6.60 -13.95
CA TYR A 155 10.98 7.48 -14.14
C TYR A 155 11.39 8.72 -14.92
N HIS A 156 10.59 9.09 -15.91
CA HIS A 156 10.73 10.34 -16.63
C HIS A 156 9.74 11.37 -16.07
N LEU A 157 10.21 12.61 -15.89
CA LEU A 157 9.42 13.71 -15.30
C LEU A 157 8.78 14.56 -16.41
N PHE A 158 7.45 14.68 -16.39
CA PHE A 158 6.73 15.68 -17.20
C PHE A 158 6.32 16.87 -16.34
N PHE A 159 6.53 18.07 -16.90
CA PHE A 159 6.03 19.32 -16.35
C PHE A 159 4.79 19.74 -17.17
N PHE A 160 3.64 19.83 -16.51
CA PHE A 160 2.46 20.53 -17.03
C PHE A 160 2.33 21.88 -16.31
#